data_AF-A0A8J4UDS1-F1
#
_entry.id   AF-A0A8J4UDS1-F1
#
_cell.length_a   1.000
_cell.length_b   1.000
_cell.length_c   1.000
_cell.angle_alpha   90.00
_cell.angle_beta   90.00
_cell.angle_gamma   90.00
#
_symmetry.space_group_name_H-M   'P 1'
#
loop_
_entity.id
_entity.type
_entity.pdbx_description
1 polymer ?
#
loop_
_entity_poly.entity_id
_entity_poly.type
_entity_poly.pdbx_seq_one_letter_code
_entity_poly.pdbx_strand_id
1 'polypeptide(L)'
;NELNEEQIKSQQRIQENQKKVQDLKQMVDTIKRHSQRAVDESERIFTELISLMEKKRSEVTELIRAQEKAELSRAERLLKQLEQEIADLKRRVTELEQLSHTHDHVHFLQSYLTSPGCGNLRIIIVNKDFSFDGVQRSLSDLRRQVEEIFEEEFNKIDESAAAVRKVLLSEPQYREDFVQ
;
A
#
# COMPACT_ATOMS: atom_id res chain seq x y z
N ASN A 1 40.29 -31.62 -63.04
CA ASN A 1 40.05 -32.08 -61.65
C ASN A 1 39.29 -31.08 -60.78
N GLU A 2 38.81 -29.95 -61.30
CA GLU A 2 38.07 -28.91 -60.55
C GLU A 2 36.73 -29.38 -59.96
N LEU A 3 36.02 -30.26 -60.68
CA LEU A 3 34.71 -30.77 -60.25
C LEU A 3 34.79 -31.58 -58.94
N ASN A 4 35.89 -32.30 -58.73
CA ASN A 4 36.14 -33.06 -57.50
C ASN A 4 36.47 -32.12 -56.33
N GLU A 5 37.15 -31.01 -56.57
CA GLU A 5 37.46 -30.01 -55.55
C GLU A 5 36.20 -29.25 -55.10
N GLU A 6 35.31 -28.89 -56.04
CA GLU A 6 34.00 -28.32 -55.72
C GLU A 6 33.11 -29.28 -54.93
N GLN A 7 33.14 -30.57 -55.29
CA GLN A 7 32.40 -31.59 -54.55
C GLN A 7 32.87 -31.69 -53.10
N ILE A 8 34.19 -31.73 -52.87
CA ILE A 8 34.76 -31.77 -51.51
C ILE A 8 34.41 -30.51 -50.71
N LYS A 9 34.53 -29.32 -51.31
CA LYS A 9 34.14 -28.04 -50.66
C LYS A 9 32.66 -28.02 -50.29
N SER A 10 31.80 -28.51 -51.17
CA SER A 10 30.36 -28.59 -50.92
C SER A 10 30.04 -29.56 -49.77
N GLN A 11 30.69 -30.73 -49.73
CA GLN A 11 30.54 -31.70 -48.65
C GLN A 11 30.96 -31.12 -47.29
N GLN A 12 32.05 -30.36 -47.25
CA GLN A 12 32.52 -29.66 -46.03
C GLN A 12 31.51 -28.61 -45.55
N ARG A 13 30.99 -27.77 -46.47
CA ARG A 13 29.96 -26.77 -46.15
C ARG A 13 28.69 -27.41 -45.60
N ILE A 14 28.30 -28.58 -46.12
CA ILE A 14 27.15 -29.34 -45.60
C ILE A 14 27.40 -29.75 -44.15
N GLN A 15 28.56 -30.33 -43.83
CA GLN A 15 28.90 -30.75 -42.47
C GLN A 15 28.95 -29.56 -41.49
N GLU A 16 29.56 -28.45 -41.90
CA GLU A 16 29.59 -27.22 -41.09
C GLU A 16 28.18 -26.68 -40.83
N ASN A 17 27.33 -26.62 -41.86
CA ASN A 17 25.96 -26.14 -41.73
C ASN A 17 25.10 -27.09 -40.88
N GLN A 18 25.31 -28.41 -40.95
CA GLN A 18 24.64 -29.37 -40.07
C GLN A 18 24.98 -29.13 -38.60
N LYS A 19 26.26 -28.84 -38.30
CA LYS A 19 26.69 -28.46 -36.94
C LYS A 19 26.04 -27.15 -36.49
N LYS A 20 26.07 -26.10 -37.32
CA LYS A 20 25.41 -24.81 -37.04
C LYS A 20 23.91 -24.98 -36.78
N VAL A 21 23.23 -25.86 -37.53
CA VAL A 21 21.81 -26.17 -37.30
C VAL A 21 21.58 -26.80 -35.93
N GLN A 22 22.45 -27.72 -35.48
CA GLN A 22 22.36 -28.27 -34.13
C GLN A 22 22.60 -27.20 -33.06
N ASP A 23 23.64 -26.38 -33.23
CA ASP A 23 23.96 -25.30 -32.29
C ASP A 23 22.79 -24.30 -32.17
N LEU A 24 22.17 -23.93 -33.30
CA LEU A 24 20.99 -23.06 -33.33
C LEU A 24 19.77 -23.69 -32.66
N LYS A 25 19.51 -24.99 -32.87
CA LYS A 25 18.41 -25.69 -32.18
C LYS A 25 18.60 -25.66 -30.66
N GLN A 26 19.82 -25.95 -30.19
CA GLN A 26 20.14 -25.89 -28.77
C GLN A 26 20.00 -24.48 -28.21
N MET A 27 20.43 -23.46 -28.96
CA MET A 27 20.28 -22.06 -28.58
C MET A 27 18.80 -21.68 -28.45
N VAL A 28 17.95 -22.05 -29.41
CA VAL A 28 16.50 -21.80 -29.37
C VAL A 28 15.86 -22.42 -28.13
N ASP A 29 16.19 -23.67 -27.81
CA ASP A 29 15.62 -24.34 -26.63
C ASP A 29 16.11 -23.71 -25.32
N THR A 30 17.38 -23.28 -25.30
CA THR A 30 17.95 -22.54 -24.18
C THR A 30 17.21 -21.22 -23.96
N ILE A 31 17.01 -20.43 -25.02
CA ILE A 31 16.25 -19.17 -24.96
C ILE A 31 14.86 -19.42 -24.39
N LYS A 32 14.10 -20.38 -24.95
CA LYS A 32 12.74 -20.71 -24.47
C LYS A 32 12.72 -21.00 -22.97
N ARG A 33 13.66 -21.84 -22.50
CA ARG A 33 13.74 -22.21 -21.08
C ARG A 33 14.07 -21.02 -20.18
N HIS A 34 15.02 -20.18 -20.59
CA HIS A 34 15.41 -19.00 -19.81
C HIS A 34 14.30 -17.94 -19.80
N SER A 35 13.66 -17.68 -20.93
CA SER A 35 12.52 -16.78 -21.02
C SER A 35 11.36 -17.24 -20.15
N GLN A 36 11.00 -18.53 -20.19
CA GLN A 36 9.94 -19.05 -19.32
C GLN A 36 10.28 -18.89 -17.84
N ARG A 37 11.52 -19.21 -17.44
CA ARG A 37 11.95 -19.00 -16.05
C ARG A 37 11.88 -17.54 -15.62
N ALA A 38 12.25 -16.61 -16.50
CA ALA A 38 12.17 -15.18 -16.20
C ALA A 38 10.71 -14.73 -16.04
N VAL A 39 9.80 -15.25 -16.86
CA VAL A 39 8.35 -15.01 -16.72
C VAL A 39 7.84 -15.57 -15.39
N ASP A 40 8.12 -16.83 -15.08
CA ASP A 40 7.65 -17.47 -13.84
C ASP A 40 8.13 -16.72 -12.59
N GLU A 41 9.38 -16.26 -12.60
CA GLU A 41 9.95 -15.47 -11.50
C GLU A 41 9.31 -14.08 -11.41
N SER A 42 9.04 -13.42 -12.55
CA SER A 42 8.34 -12.14 -12.56
C SER A 42 6.93 -12.25 -11.98
N GLU A 43 6.18 -13.30 -12.36
CA GLU A 43 4.84 -13.58 -11.83
C GLU A 43 4.88 -13.82 -10.31
N ARG A 44 5.89 -14.57 -9.83
CA ARG A 44 6.10 -14.79 -8.40
C ARG A 44 6.32 -13.47 -7.65
N ILE A 45 7.22 -12.62 -8.16
CA ILE A 45 7.54 -11.33 -7.53
C ILE A 45 6.31 -10.43 -7.48
N PHE A 46 5.57 -10.29 -8.60
CA PHE A 46 4.37 -9.47 -8.62
C PHE A 46 3.27 -10.02 -7.70
N THR A 47 3.11 -11.34 -7.60
CA THR A 47 2.18 -11.97 -6.66
C THR A 47 2.52 -11.63 -5.21
N GLU A 48 3.82 -11.67 -4.84
CA GLU A 48 4.28 -11.30 -3.50
C GLU A 48 4.03 -9.81 -3.19
N LEU A 49 4.28 -8.92 -4.16
CA LEU A 49 4.01 -7.49 -4.02
C LEU A 49 2.52 -7.20 -3.86
N ILE A 50 1.66 -7.83 -4.65
CA ILE A 50 0.20 -7.70 -4.53
C ILE A 50 -0.25 -8.14 -3.14
N SER A 51 0.19 -9.31 -2.67
CA SER A 51 -0.14 -9.82 -1.34
C SER A 51 0.30 -8.87 -0.21
N LEU A 52 1.50 -8.28 -0.34
CA LEU A 52 1.98 -7.27 0.59
C LEU A 52 1.09 -6.02 0.60
N MET A 53 0.69 -5.52 -0.57
CA MET A 53 -0.18 -4.35 -0.68
C MET A 53 -1.58 -4.63 -0.11
N GLU A 54 -2.13 -5.81 -0.33
CA GLU A 54 -3.41 -6.22 0.25
C GLU A 54 -3.35 -6.31 1.77
N LYS A 55 -2.26 -6.86 2.32
CA LYS A 55 -2.02 -6.88 3.76
C LYS A 55 -1.96 -5.46 4.33
N LYS A 56 -1.20 -4.56 3.69
CA LYS A 56 -1.07 -3.16 4.13
C LYS A 56 -2.39 -2.39 4.03
N ARG A 57 -3.19 -2.64 3.00
CA ARG A 57 -4.56 -2.11 2.88
C ARG A 57 -5.43 -2.49 4.09
N SER A 58 -5.38 -3.77 4.49
CA SER A 58 -6.12 -4.25 5.65
C SER A 58 -5.63 -3.60 6.95
N GLU A 59 -4.32 -3.53 7.17
CA GLU A 59 -3.72 -2.88 8.36
C GLU A 59 -4.15 -1.40 8.48
N VAL A 60 -4.13 -0.63 7.39
CA VAL A 60 -4.59 0.78 7.40
C VAL A 60 -6.08 0.87 7.75
N THR A 61 -6.91 -0.02 7.19
CA THR A 61 -8.35 -0.05 7.49
C THR A 61 -8.60 -0.34 8.96
N GLU A 62 -7.91 -1.33 9.52
CA GLU A 62 -8.02 -1.70 10.94
C GLU A 62 -7.60 -0.55 11.86
N LEU A 63 -6.52 0.17 11.53
CA LEU A 63 -6.07 1.35 12.29
C LEU A 63 -7.15 2.45 12.33
N ILE A 64 -7.76 2.76 11.19
CA ILE A 64 -8.84 3.76 11.11
C ILE A 64 -10.03 3.33 11.98
N ARG A 65 -10.47 2.07 11.86
CA ARG A 65 -11.61 1.54 12.63
C ARG A 65 -11.33 1.47 14.13
N ALA A 66 -10.11 1.14 14.52
CA ALA A 66 -9.70 1.14 15.92
C ALA A 66 -9.76 2.55 16.51
N GLN A 67 -9.25 3.55 15.78
CA GLN A 67 -9.28 4.95 16.21
C GLN A 67 -10.72 5.50 16.28
N GLU A 68 -11.54 5.23 15.26
CA GLU A 68 -12.96 5.58 15.24
C GLU A 68 -13.68 5.04 16.49
N LYS A 69 -13.51 3.74 16.78
CA LYS A 69 -14.14 3.10 17.93
C LYS A 69 -13.68 3.71 19.26
N ALA A 70 -12.38 4.01 19.39
CA ALA A 70 -11.82 4.59 20.60
C ALA A 70 -12.39 6.00 20.87
N GLU A 71 -12.44 6.85 19.85
CA GLU A 71 -12.96 8.21 19.97
C GLU A 71 -14.48 8.24 20.17
N LEU A 72 -15.24 7.37 19.49
CA LEU A 72 -16.68 7.22 19.74
C LEU A 72 -16.96 6.78 21.19
N SER A 73 -16.24 5.79 21.70
CA SER A 73 -16.42 5.36 23.10
C SER A 73 -16.11 6.48 24.10
N ARG A 74 -15.10 7.31 23.80
CA ARG A 74 -14.77 8.48 24.60
C ARG A 74 -15.89 9.53 24.55
N ALA A 75 -16.40 9.84 23.36
CA ALA A 75 -17.48 10.80 23.16
C ALA A 75 -18.77 10.36 23.87
N GLU A 76 -19.17 9.10 23.74
CA GLU A 76 -20.35 8.54 24.42
C GLU A 76 -20.25 8.62 25.93
N ARG A 77 -19.05 8.41 26.50
CA ARG A 77 -18.82 8.53 27.94
C ARG A 77 -19.00 9.97 28.41
N LEU A 78 -18.43 10.93 27.68
CA LEU A 78 -18.57 12.36 27.98
C LEU A 78 -20.03 12.82 27.84
N LEU A 79 -20.75 12.32 26.81
CA LEU A 79 -22.16 12.60 26.62
C LEU A 79 -22.99 12.15 27.82
N LYS A 80 -22.84 10.90 28.25
CA LYS A 80 -23.55 10.37 29.43
C LYS A 80 -23.26 11.16 30.70
N GLN A 81 -22.00 11.59 30.87
CA GLN A 81 -21.61 12.43 32.01
C GLN A 81 -22.32 13.79 31.98
N LEU A 82 -22.38 14.44 30.82
CA LEU A 82 -23.10 15.71 30.65
C LEU A 82 -24.60 15.57 30.85
N GLU A 83 -25.22 14.51 30.32
CA GLU A 83 -26.64 14.25 30.52
C GLU A 83 -26.99 14.07 32.00
N GLN A 84 -26.15 13.36 32.73
CA GLN A 84 -26.30 13.18 34.18
C GLN A 84 -26.10 14.52 34.93
N GLU A 85 -25.08 15.29 34.59
CA GLU A 85 -24.83 16.61 35.21
C GLU A 85 -26.00 17.57 34.96
N ILE A 86 -26.58 17.57 33.75
CA ILE A 86 -27.78 18.35 33.43
C ILE A 86 -28.97 17.88 34.29
N ALA A 87 -29.18 16.58 34.45
CA ALA A 87 -30.26 16.04 35.27
C ALA A 87 -30.11 16.41 36.75
N ASP A 88 -28.89 16.31 37.29
CA ASP A 88 -28.58 16.70 38.67
C ASP A 88 -28.74 18.21 38.89
N LEU A 89 -28.31 19.04 37.92
CA LEU A 89 -28.51 20.49 37.96
C LEU A 89 -29.99 20.87 37.92
N LYS A 90 -30.79 20.23 37.05
CA LYS A 90 -32.24 20.44 37.01
C LYS A 90 -32.90 20.10 38.34
N ARG A 91 -32.55 18.95 38.94
CA ARG A 91 -33.04 18.56 40.27
C ARG A 91 -32.66 19.62 41.32
N ARG A 92 -31.41 20.09 41.29
CA ARG A 92 -30.92 21.11 42.23
C ARG A 92 -31.65 22.44 42.09
N VAL A 93 -31.93 22.89 40.86
CA VAL A 93 -32.72 24.10 40.63
C VAL A 93 -34.09 23.98 41.29
N THR A 94 -34.79 22.86 41.10
CA THR A 94 -36.10 22.63 41.74
C THR A 94 -36.02 22.58 43.27
N GLU A 95 -34.99 21.95 43.84
CA GLU A 95 -34.77 21.93 45.30
C GLU A 95 -34.52 23.34 45.86
N LEU A 96 -33.72 24.15 45.16
CA LEU A 96 -33.44 25.53 45.54
C LEU A 96 -34.69 26.42 45.45
N GLU A 97 -35.50 26.23 44.41
CA GLU A 97 -36.80 26.89 44.28
C GLU A 97 -37.73 26.52 45.44
N GLN A 98 -37.80 25.26 45.86
CA GLN A 98 -38.60 24.88 47.03
C GLN A 98 -38.08 25.52 48.32
N LEU A 99 -36.77 25.49 48.54
CA LEU A 99 -36.14 26.07 49.73
C LEU A 99 -36.33 27.59 49.82
N SER A 100 -36.37 28.32 48.71
CA SER A 100 -36.55 29.78 48.71
C SER A 100 -37.92 30.24 49.22
N HIS A 101 -38.94 29.36 49.20
CA HIS A 101 -40.27 29.64 49.75
C HIS A 101 -40.37 29.36 51.27
N THR A 102 -39.28 28.89 51.90
CA THR A 102 -39.24 28.60 53.34
C THR A 102 -39.02 29.88 54.13
N HIS A 103 -39.82 30.12 55.18
CA HIS A 103 -39.68 31.29 56.06
C HIS A 103 -38.61 31.11 57.16
N ASP A 104 -38.07 29.90 57.32
CA ASP A 104 -36.98 29.59 58.24
C ASP A 104 -35.63 29.75 57.55
N HIS A 105 -34.99 30.89 57.80
CA HIS A 105 -33.69 31.23 57.21
C HIS A 105 -32.52 30.38 57.74
N VAL A 106 -32.65 29.76 58.93
CA VAL A 106 -31.62 28.85 59.48
C VAL A 106 -31.68 27.51 58.76
N HIS A 107 -32.89 26.97 58.57
CA HIS A 107 -33.11 25.74 57.80
C HIS A 107 -32.68 25.90 56.34
N PHE A 108 -32.92 27.07 55.73
CA PHE A 108 -32.44 27.42 54.39
C PHE A 108 -30.90 27.34 54.30
N LEU A 109 -30.19 28.05 55.19
CA LEU A 109 -28.72 28.07 55.19
C LEU A 109 -28.13 26.69 55.43
N GLN A 110 -28.69 25.92 56.38
CA GLN A 110 -28.22 24.58 56.68
C GLN A 110 -28.43 23.62 55.51
N SER A 111 -29.60 23.67 54.85
CA SER A 111 -29.91 22.83 53.68
C SER A 111 -29.10 23.23 52.43
N TYR A 112 -28.81 24.52 52.27
CA TYR A 112 -28.00 25.02 51.16
C TYR A 112 -26.53 24.58 51.30
N LEU A 113 -25.93 24.76 52.47
CA LEU A 113 -24.52 24.46 52.75
C LEU A 113 -24.21 22.96 52.79
N THR A 114 -25.20 22.13 53.13
CA THR A 114 -25.06 20.66 53.17
C THR A 114 -25.39 19.98 51.84
N SER A 115 -25.91 20.72 50.85
CA SER A 115 -26.26 20.16 49.55
C SER A 115 -25.02 19.68 48.78
N PRO A 116 -24.99 18.42 48.32
CA PRO A 116 -24.02 17.97 47.34
C PRO A 116 -24.16 18.81 46.06
N GLY A 117 -23.06 19.34 45.53
CA GLY A 117 -23.07 20.18 44.31
C GLY A 117 -22.58 21.62 44.48
N CYS A 118 -22.21 22.05 45.69
CA CYS A 118 -21.55 23.35 45.92
C CYS A 118 -20.07 23.38 45.44
N GLY A 119 -19.56 22.28 44.88
CA GLY A 119 -18.16 22.10 44.46
C GLY A 119 -17.99 22.01 42.96
N ASN A 120 -17.19 22.95 42.42
CA ASN A 120 -16.54 23.04 41.09
C ASN A 120 -17.31 22.48 39.88
N LEU A 121 -17.74 23.41 39.01
CA LEU A 121 -18.18 23.12 37.64
C LEU A 121 -17.08 22.42 36.84
N ARG A 122 -17.40 21.32 36.17
CA ARG A 122 -16.48 20.67 35.23
C ARG A 122 -16.59 21.35 33.88
N ILE A 123 -15.48 21.91 33.38
CA ILE A 123 -15.42 22.47 32.04
C ILE A 123 -15.07 21.33 31.08
N ILE A 124 -16.00 20.97 30.20
CA ILE A 124 -15.74 20.04 29.09
C ILE A 124 -15.51 20.87 27.82
N ILE A 125 -14.32 20.74 27.24
CA ILE A 125 -13.98 21.35 25.96
C ILE A 125 -14.33 20.35 24.85
N VAL A 126 -15.29 20.71 24.00
CA VAL A 126 -15.65 19.92 22.82
C VAL A 126 -14.88 20.43 21.62
N ASN A 127 -13.90 19.65 21.17
CA ASN A 127 -13.25 19.90 19.89
C ASN A 127 -14.13 19.31 18.77
N LYS A 128 -14.51 20.14 17.80
CA LYS A 128 -15.34 19.75 16.65
C LYS A 128 -14.52 19.43 15.39
N ASP A 129 -13.22 19.73 15.41
CA ASP A 129 -12.32 19.58 14.27
C ASP A 129 -11.72 18.17 14.23
N PHE A 130 -12.59 17.14 14.18
CA PHE A 130 -12.17 15.76 14.01
C PHE A 130 -12.11 15.40 12.53
N SER A 131 -10.95 14.92 12.07
CA SER A 131 -10.73 14.57 10.67
C SER A 131 -9.65 13.49 10.51
N PHE A 132 -9.81 12.67 9.46
CA PHE A 132 -8.80 11.70 9.00
C PHE A 132 -7.99 12.20 7.79
N ASP A 133 -8.04 13.50 7.46
CA ASP A 133 -7.32 14.07 6.30
C ASP A 133 -5.81 13.83 6.38
N GLY A 134 -5.25 13.72 7.59
CA GLY A 134 -3.86 13.34 7.80
C GLY A 134 -3.55 11.96 7.21
N VAL A 135 -4.44 10.99 7.41
CA VAL A 135 -4.31 9.63 6.86
C VAL A 135 -4.41 9.67 5.34
N GLN A 136 -5.37 10.43 4.79
CA GLN A 136 -5.53 10.56 3.34
C GLN A 136 -4.32 11.21 2.67
N ARG A 137 -3.73 12.24 3.29
CA ARG A 137 -2.50 12.88 2.83
C ARG A 137 -1.33 11.89 2.83
N SER A 138 -1.11 11.17 3.93
CA SER A 138 -0.05 10.16 3.99
C SER A 138 -0.24 9.02 2.98
N LEU A 139 -1.48 8.59 2.71
CA LEU A 139 -1.77 7.61 1.66
C LEU A 139 -1.50 8.15 0.25
N SER A 140 -1.77 9.43 0.02
CA SER A 140 -1.47 10.10 -1.25
C SER A 140 0.05 10.20 -1.47
N ASP A 141 0.80 10.54 -0.41
CA ASP A 141 2.27 10.58 -0.46
C ASP A 141 2.88 9.20 -0.69
N LEU A 142 2.31 8.16 -0.05
CA LEU A 142 2.71 6.78 -0.28
C LEU A 142 2.45 6.37 -1.74
N ARG A 143 1.26 6.65 -2.26
CA ARG A 143 0.90 6.34 -3.65
C ARG A 143 1.91 6.95 -4.62
N ARG A 144 2.20 8.24 -4.49
CA ARG A 144 3.16 8.94 -5.34
C ARG A 144 4.53 8.26 -5.30
N GLN A 145 5.07 7.97 -4.11
CA GLN A 145 6.37 7.33 -3.96
C GLN A 145 6.41 5.93 -4.60
N VAL A 146 5.34 5.15 -4.45
CA VAL A 146 5.23 3.84 -5.09
C VAL A 146 5.23 4.00 -6.60
N GLU A 147 4.44 4.92 -7.16
CA GLU A 147 4.41 5.19 -8.61
C GLU A 147 5.79 5.61 -9.14
N GLU A 148 6.52 6.49 -8.43
CA GLU A 148 7.87 6.93 -8.79
C GLU A 148 8.89 5.78 -8.80
N ILE A 149 8.89 4.95 -7.75
CA ILE A 149 9.79 3.79 -7.66
C ILE A 149 9.46 2.76 -8.75
N PHE A 150 8.18 2.52 -9.00
CA PHE A 150 7.76 1.60 -10.06
C PHE A 150 8.27 2.05 -11.43
N GLU A 151 8.12 3.33 -11.76
CA GLU A 151 8.63 3.87 -13.02
C GLU A 151 10.15 3.73 -13.13
N GLU A 152 10.90 4.06 -12.08
CA GLU A 152 12.36 3.93 -12.07
C GLU A 152 12.82 2.48 -12.30
N GLU A 153 12.26 1.53 -11.55
CA GLU A 153 12.65 0.12 -11.65
C GLU A 153 12.19 -0.52 -12.97
N PHE A 154 11.03 -0.11 -13.48
CA PHE A 154 10.54 -0.64 -14.75
C PHE A 154 11.43 -0.23 -15.94
N ASN A 155 11.97 0.99 -15.93
CA ASN A 155 12.94 1.44 -16.92
C ASN A 155 14.21 0.55 -16.93
N LYS A 156 14.71 0.16 -15.74
CA LYS A 156 15.87 -0.76 -15.62
C LYS A 156 15.57 -2.16 -16.17
N ILE A 157 14.33 -2.64 -15.97
CA ILE A 157 13.86 -3.92 -16.51
C ILE A 157 13.81 -3.87 -18.04
N ASP A 158 13.28 -2.78 -18.62
CA ASP A 158 13.21 -2.60 -20.08
C ASP A 158 14.60 -2.57 -20.73
N GLU A 159 15.55 -1.83 -20.13
CA GLU A 159 16.95 -1.80 -20.58
C GLU A 159 17.59 -3.21 -20.57
N SER A 160 17.34 -3.97 -19.50
CA SER A 160 17.83 -5.34 -19.37
C SER A 160 17.23 -6.28 -20.42
N ALA A 161 15.94 -6.13 -20.73
CA ALA A 161 15.26 -6.89 -21.78
C ALA A 161 15.79 -6.53 -23.19
N ALA A 162 16.07 -5.25 -23.44
CA ALA A 162 16.63 -4.77 -24.70
C ALA A 162 18.04 -5.32 -24.96
N ALA A 163 18.87 -5.48 -23.91
CA ALA A 163 20.20 -6.07 -24.03
C ALA A 163 20.18 -7.52 -24.56
N VAL A 164 19.20 -8.33 -24.12
CA VAL A 164 19.04 -9.71 -24.58
C VAL A 164 18.72 -9.77 -26.08
N ARG A 165 17.89 -8.84 -26.59
CA ARG A 165 17.56 -8.78 -28.03
C ARG A 165 18.78 -8.55 -28.91
N LYS A 166 19.76 -7.76 -28.46
CA LYS A 166 20.97 -7.44 -29.23
C LYS A 166 21.88 -8.66 -29.43
N VAL A 167 21.92 -9.59 -28.47
CA VAL A 167 22.76 -10.81 -28.54
C VAL A 167 22.27 -11.79 -29.61
N LEU A 168 20.98 -11.79 -29.92
CA LEU A 168 20.35 -12.77 -30.82
C LEU A 168 20.43 -12.41 -32.31
N LEU A 169 20.76 -11.16 -32.67
CA LEU A 169 20.65 -10.62 -34.03
C LEU A 169 21.98 -10.54 -34.80
N SER A 170 23.02 -11.29 -34.43
CA SER A 170 24.25 -11.32 -35.23
C SER A 170 23.97 -11.93 -36.62
N GLU A 171 23.85 -11.08 -37.64
CA GLU A 171 23.60 -11.48 -39.03
C GLU A 171 24.69 -12.42 -39.57
N PRO A 172 24.36 -13.31 -40.52
CA PRO A 172 25.36 -14.11 -41.20
C PRO A 172 26.35 -13.21 -41.95
N GLN A 173 27.58 -13.12 -41.45
CA GLN A 173 28.68 -12.50 -42.19
C GLN A 173 29.09 -13.45 -43.31
N TYR A 174 28.66 -13.14 -44.54
CA TYR A 174 29.17 -13.80 -45.74
C TYR A 174 30.59 -13.27 -46.00
N ARG A 175 31.60 -14.15 -46.06
CA ARG A 175 32.88 -13.78 -46.69
C ARG A 175 32.62 -13.66 -48.19
N GLU A 176 32.79 -12.45 -48.71
CA GLU A 176 32.90 -12.19 -50.15
C GLU A 176 34.27 -12.68 -50.65
N ASP A 177 34.46 -13.99 -50.71
CA ASP A 177 35.51 -14.58 -51.53
C ASP A 177 34.79 -15.29 -52.66
N PHE A 178 34.52 -14.61 -53.79
CA PHE A 178 34.33 -15.18 -55.15
C PHE A 178 33.73 -14.12 -56.09
N VAL A 179 34.53 -13.12 -56.46
CA VAL A 179 34.43 -12.49 -57.79
C VAL A 179 35.85 -12.36 -58.33
N GLN A 180 36.27 -13.33 -59.13
CA GLN A 180 37.36 -13.19 -60.11
C GLN A 180 36.81 -13.58 -61.47
#